data_AF-B3SBQ0-F1
#
_entry.id   AF-B3SBQ0-F1
#
_cell.length_a   1.000
_cell.length_b   1.000
_cell.length_c   1.000
_cell.angle_alpha   90.00
_cell.angle_beta   90.00
_cell.angle_gamma   90.00
#
_symmetry.space_group_name_H-M   'P 1'
#
loop_
_entity.id
_entity.type
_entity.pdbx_description
1 polymer ?
#
loop_
_entity_poly.entity_id
_entity_poly.type
_entity_poly.pdbx_seq_one_letter_code
_entity_poly.pdbx_strand_id
1 'polypeptide(L)'
;MKLEFLEKEHVNVSESYCKIGVAYFDQGKYDKALDMYLKSLEINRKIDAKHPDTAALYGNIANIYIKQGKYDDALSMNSKALEVQLEKLGDNHPSVATTYSNTGQIYDHQGKYNDAISMYNKSLEIELKQLGDCHPSIATTYGNIASVYLNQSKYDDALSMYNKSLEIKKSQLDENHPSIATTYNNIGFVYDKQKKYDEALSMYDKASQVYLKTLGNNHPNTALSFRNQAHVHYRKSNYDQAILFYEKSITSLSNLYGESHPQIARAKEKITQCNNQKQKNRKAAAIPQTSKMIHLPIQNDKINQSLIINLSTSTSEGNFCICMQNRNLSAIQYLHKVFLCIDNENDLICKNITQYARQKKN
;
A
#
# COMPACT_ATOMS: atom_id res chain seq x y z
N MET A 1 -49.96 34.83 -22.72
CA MET A 1 -49.60 33.93 -21.61
C MET A 1 -48.72 32.77 -22.11
N LYS A 2 -47.52 33.08 -22.63
CA LYS A 2 -46.55 32.07 -23.12
C LYS A 2 -45.08 32.50 -22.95
N LEU A 3 -44.81 33.78 -22.66
CA LEU A 3 -43.45 34.30 -22.45
C LEU A 3 -42.91 34.08 -21.03
N GLU A 4 -43.72 34.24 -19.97
CA GLU A 4 -43.25 34.03 -18.58
C GLU A 4 -42.89 32.57 -18.25
N PHE A 5 -43.38 31.60 -19.03
CA PHE A 5 -43.09 30.18 -18.83
C PHE A 5 -41.72 29.77 -19.39
N LEU A 6 -41.19 30.52 -20.37
CA LEU A 6 -39.90 30.23 -21.03
C LEU A 6 -38.69 30.81 -20.31
N GLU A 7 -38.86 31.76 -19.39
CA GLU A 7 -37.73 32.36 -18.64
C GLU A 7 -37.09 31.38 -17.63
N LYS A 8 -37.84 30.39 -17.14
CA LYS A 8 -37.35 29.40 -16.15
C LYS A 8 -36.86 28.08 -16.77
N GLU A 9 -37.19 27.81 -18.03
CA GLU A 9 -36.84 26.58 -18.76
C GLU A 9 -35.86 26.87 -19.92
N HIS A 10 -34.99 27.87 -19.75
CA HIS A 10 -33.98 28.23 -20.74
C HIS A 10 -32.67 27.46 -20.49
N VAL A 11 -31.98 27.05 -21.56
CA VAL A 11 -30.67 26.36 -21.51
C VAL A 11 -29.68 27.09 -20.60
N ASN A 12 -29.65 28.42 -20.66
CA ASN A 12 -28.81 29.29 -19.80
C ASN A 12 -29.07 29.11 -18.29
N VAL A 13 -30.31 28.81 -17.88
CA VAL A 13 -30.65 28.57 -16.46
C VAL A 13 -30.09 27.22 -16.01
N SER A 14 -30.22 26.18 -16.86
CA SER A 14 -29.62 24.87 -16.60
C SER A 14 -28.09 24.97 -16.49
N GLU A 15 -27.45 25.67 -17.43
CA GLU A 15 -26.00 25.88 -17.42
C GLU A 15 -25.55 26.63 -16.14
N SER A 16 -26.33 27.62 -15.70
CA SER A 16 -26.07 28.36 -14.46
C SER A 16 -26.13 27.44 -13.24
N TYR A 17 -27.15 26.59 -13.13
CA TYR A 17 -27.22 25.60 -12.06
C TYR A 17 -26.05 24.62 -12.11
N CYS A 18 -25.66 24.14 -13.30
CA CYS A 18 -24.50 23.28 -13.45
C CYS A 18 -23.22 23.96 -12.93
N LYS A 19 -22.95 25.21 -13.31
CA LYS A 19 -21.78 25.98 -12.84
C LYS A 19 -21.78 26.20 -11.33
N ILE A 20 -22.94 26.50 -10.73
CA ILE A 20 -23.06 26.63 -9.27
C ILE A 20 -22.83 25.27 -8.59
N GLY A 21 -23.31 24.18 -9.21
CA GLY A 21 -23.06 22.82 -8.77
C GLY A 21 -21.57 22.48 -8.72
N VAL A 22 -20.81 22.83 -9.77
CA VAL A 22 -19.35 22.67 -9.82
C VAL A 22 -18.69 23.44 -8.67
N ALA A 23 -19.06 24.71 -8.49
CA ALA A 23 -18.50 25.53 -7.41
C ALA A 23 -18.79 24.96 -6.00
N TYR A 24 -19.96 24.38 -5.77
CA TYR A 24 -20.25 23.70 -4.50
C TYR A 24 -19.50 22.37 -4.36
N PHE A 25 -19.33 21.63 -5.45
CA PHE A 25 -18.57 20.37 -5.46
C PHE A 25 -17.11 20.62 -5.06
N ASP A 26 -16.48 21.64 -5.65
CA ASP A 26 -15.09 22.02 -5.35
C ASP A 26 -14.89 22.49 -3.91
N GLN A 27 -15.95 23.04 -3.29
CA GLN A 27 -15.97 23.39 -1.87
C GLN A 27 -16.26 22.19 -0.94
N GLY A 28 -16.45 20.99 -1.48
CA GLY A 28 -16.84 19.80 -0.72
C GLY A 28 -18.28 19.82 -0.21
N LYS A 29 -19.11 20.76 -0.67
CA LYS A 29 -20.53 20.90 -0.27
C LYS A 29 -21.41 20.02 -1.14
N TYR A 30 -21.20 18.70 -1.05
CA TYR A 30 -21.77 17.71 -1.96
C TYR A 30 -23.30 17.73 -2.04
N ASP A 31 -24.00 17.92 -0.92
CA ASP A 31 -25.48 17.96 -0.94
C ASP A 31 -26.02 19.19 -1.70
N LYS A 32 -25.34 20.34 -1.57
CA LYS A 32 -25.70 21.55 -2.33
C LYS A 32 -25.38 21.40 -3.81
N ALA A 33 -24.24 20.79 -4.13
CA ALA A 33 -23.87 20.48 -5.50
C ALA A 33 -24.91 19.55 -6.15
N LEU A 34 -25.37 18.54 -5.40
CA LEU A 34 -26.37 17.58 -5.87
C LEU A 34 -27.70 18.27 -6.17
N ASP A 35 -28.19 19.13 -5.28
CA ASP A 35 -29.42 19.91 -5.50
C ASP A 35 -29.33 20.76 -6.78
N MET A 36 -28.19 21.41 -7.02
CA MET A 36 -27.98 22.20 -8.25
C MET A 36 -27.95 21.33 -9.51
N TYR A 37 -27.23 20.20 -9.49
CA TYR A 37 -27.18 19.31 -10.65
C TYR A 37 -28.53 18.66 -10.94
N LEU A 38 -29.32 18.31 -9.91
CA LEU A 38 -30.68 17.77 -10.10
C LEU A 38 -31.62 18.80 -10.74
N LYS A 39 -31.55 20.07 -10.33
CA LYS A 39 -32.31 21.17 -10.96
C LYS A 39 -31.91 21.37 -12.42
N SER A 40 -30.61 21.38 -12.71
CA SER A 40 -30.10 21.44 -14.10
C SER A 40 -30.58 20.23 -14.93
N LEU A 41 -30.53 19.03 -14.35
CA LEU A 41 -30.94 17.80 -15.01
C LEU A 41 -32.45 17.80 -15.32
N GLU A 42 -33.28 18.30 -14.42
CA GLU A 42 -34.72 18.42 -14.64
C GLU A 42 -35.03 19.32 -15.85
N ILE A 43 -34.37 20.48 -15.95
CA ILE A 43 -34.53 21.40 -17.08
C ILE A 43 -34.05 20.74 -18.38
N ASN A 44 -32.85 20.16 -18.39
CA ASN A 44 -32.30 19.52 -19.58
C ASN A 44 -33.17 18.36 -20.07
N ARG A 45 -33.75 17.56 -19.17
CA ARG A 45 -34.65 16.46 -19.54
C ARG A 45 -35.94 16.92 -20.23
N LYS A 46 -36.43 18.12 -19.91
CA LYS A 46 -37.61 18.71 -20.57
C LYS A 46 -37.28 19.27 -21.95
N ILE A 47 -36.08 19.82 -22.13
CA ILE A 47 -35.62 20.40 -23.40
C ILE A 47 -35.22 19.28 -24.37
N ASP A 48 -34.24 18.45 -23.96
CA ASP A 48 -33.79 17.27 -24.69
C ASP A 48 -33.13 16.28 -23.72
N ALA A 49 -33.89 15.26 -23.35
CA ALA A 49 -33.44 14.19 -22.46
C ALA A 49 -32.22 13.41 -22.98
N LYS A 50 -31.91 13.50 -24.28
CA LYS A 50 -30.77 12.82 -24.89
C LYS A 50 -29.65 13.78 -25.32
N HIS A 51 -29.67 15.03 -24.85
CA HIS A 51 -28.58 15.96 -25.14
C HIS A 51 -27.27 15.49 -24.45
N PRO A 52 -26.09 15.62 -25.09
CA PRO A 52 -24.80 15.29 -24.46
C PRO A 52 -24.57 15.95 -23.08
N ASP A 53 -25.08 17.16 -22.87
CA ASP A 53 -24.99 17.84 -21.56
C ASP A 53 -25.78 17.12 -20.47
N THR A 54 -26.85 16.42 -20.83
CA THR A 54 -27.61 15.56 -19.90
C THR A 54 -26.73 14.40 -19.40
N ALA A 55 -25.89 13.83 -20.27
CA ALA A 55 -24.93 12.80 -19.88
C ALA A 55 -23.84 13.34 -18.95
N ALA A 56 -23.35 14.56 -19.20
CA ALA A 56 -22.39 15.22 -18.31
C ALA A 56 -22.97 15.44 -16.89
N LEU A 57 -24.24 15.84 -16.79
CA LEU A 57 -24.93 15.99 -15.51
C LEU A 57 -25.06 14.65 -14.76
N TYR A 58 -25.41 13.57 -15.46
CA TYR A 58 -25.41 12.24 -14.86
C TYR A 58 -24.04 11.86 -14.29
N GLY A 59 -22.95 12.11 -15.04
CA GLY A 59 -21.59 11.87 -14.56
C GLY A 59 -21.23 12.70 -13.32
N ASN A 60 -21.62 13.99 -13.29
CA ASN A 60 -21.40 14.85 -12.12
C ASN A 60 -22.16 14.37 -10.88
N ILE A 61 -23.41 13.93 -11.05
CA ILE A 61 -24.22 13.34 -9.97
C ILE A 61 -23.59 12.02 -9.50
N ALA A 62 -23.13 11.17 -10.43
CA ALA A 62 -22.44 9.93 -10.10
C ALA A 62 -21.19 10.18 -9.23
N ASN A 63 -20.39 11.20 -9.58
CA ASN A 63 -19.22 11.60 -8.80
C ASN A 63 -19.58 12.02 -7.38
N ILE A 64 -20.70 12.73 -7.18
CA ILE A 64 -21.20 13.05 -5.84
C ILE A 64 -21.55 11.77 -5.08
N TYR A 65 -22.30 10.86 -5.70
CA TYR A 65 -22.68 9.60 -5.06
C TYR A 65 -21.46 8.75 -4.68
N ILE A 66 -20.40 8.74 -5.48
CA ILE A 66 -19.11 8.14 -5.12
C ILE A 66 -18.55 8.77 -3.83
N LYS A 67 -18.51 10.11 -3.73
CA LYS A 67 -18.03 10.80 -2.52
C LYS A 67 -18.87 10.52 -1.28
N GLN A 68 -20.16 10.21 -1.48
CA GLN A 68 -21.09 9.82 -0.41
C GLN A 68 -21.07 8.31 -0.10
N GLY A 69 -20.31 7.50 -0.83
CA GLY A 69 -20.30 6.04 -0.69
C GLY A 69 -21.55 5.33 -1.25
N LYS A 70 -22.40 6.05 -2.00
CA LYS A 70 -23.63 5.54 -2.63
C LYS A 70 -23.31 4.93 -4.00
N TYR A 71 -22.58 3.83 -3.99
CA TYR A 71 -22.01 3.26 -5.22
C TYR A 71 -23.06 2.75 -6.22
N ASP A 72 -24.18 2.18 -5.76
CA ASP A 72 -25.22 1.69 -6.66
C ASP A 72 -25.98 2.84 -7.35
N ASP A 73 -26.21 3.95 -6.64
CA ASP A 73 -26.77 5.17 -7.23
C ASP A 73 -25.80 5.76 -8.26
N ALA A 74 -24.50 5.75 -7.98
CA ALA A 74 -23.47 6.19 -8.92
C ALA A 74 -23.44 5.33 -10.20
N LEU A 75 -23.54 4.00 -10.06
CA LEU A 75 -23.63 3.09 -11.22
C LEU A 75 -24.89 3.35 -12.04
N SER A 76 -26.03 3.60 -11.39
CA SER A 76 -27.28 3.96 -12.07
C SER A 76 -27.14 5.24 -12.89
N MET A 77 -26.47 6.27 -12.33
CA MET A 77 -26.21 7.51 -13.06
C MET A 77 -25.23 7.32 -14.22
N ASN A 78 -24.12 6.61 -14.02
CA ASN A 78 -23.17 6.32 -15.09
C ASN A 78 -23.81 5.49 -16.22
N SER A 79 -24.71 4.58 -15.89
CA SER A 79 -25.44 3.78 -16.90
C SER A 79 -26.31 4.68 -17.79
N LYS A 80 -27.02 5.65 -17.21
CA LYS A 80 -27.80 6.65 -17.96
C LYS A 80 -26.92 7.56 -18.79
N ALA A 81 -25.77 8.00 -18.25
CA ALA A 81 -24.80 8.78 -19.01
C ALA A 81 -24.28 8.01 -20.23
N LEU A 82 -23.93 6.73 -20.02
CA LEU A 82 -23.40 5.85 -21.04
C LEU A 82 -24.43 5.61 -22.16
N GLU A 83 -25.69 5.34 -21.82
CA GLU A 83 -26.77 5.16 -22.81
C GLU A 83 -26.88 6.36 -23.75
N VAL A 84 -26.94 7.58 -23.19
CA VAL A 84 -27.03 8.82 -24.00
C VAL A 84 -25.78 9.02 -24.85
N GLN A 85 -24.59 8.77 -24.29
CA GLN A 85 -23.33 8.95 -25.01
C GLN A 85 -23.17 7.95 -26.17
N LEU A 86 -23.51 6.68 -25.96
CA LEU A 86 -23.46 5.66 -27.01
C LEU A 86 -24.43 6.00 -28.14
N GLU A 87 -25.65 6.44 -27.82
CA GLU A 87 -26.64 6.81 -28.84
C GLU A 87 -26.23 8.05 -29.65
N LYS A 88 -25.65 9.08 -29.01
CA LYS A 88 -25.41 10.38 -29.67
C LYS A 88 -24.00 10.56 -30.21
N LEU A 89 -23.01 9.96 -29.57
CA LEU A 89 -21.59 10.19 -29.84
C LEU A 89 -20.90 8.94 -30.38
N GLY A 90 -21.51 7.77 -30.17
CA GLY A 90 -20.98 6.47 -30.56
C GLY A 90 -19.92 5.92 -29.60
N ASP A 91 -19.60 4.64 -29.79
CA ASP A 91 -18.84 3.82 -28.84
C ASP A 91 -17.39 4.28 -28.62
N ASN A 92 -16.80 4.99 -29.58
CA ASN A 92 -15.40 5.38 -29.54
C ASN A 92 -15.19 6.82 -29.06
N HIS A 93 -16.23 7.49 -28.57
CA HIS A 93 -16.10 8.89 -28.13
C HIS A 93 -15.36 9.01 -26.78
N PRO A 94 -14.48 10.01 -26.56
CA PRO A 94 -13.74 10.17 -25.29
C PRO A 94 -14.61 10.27 -24.02
N SER A 95 -15.84 10.77 -24.13
CA SER A 95 -16.79 10.79 -23.00
C SER A 95 -17.24 9.38 -22.58
N VAL A 96 -17.38 8.44 -23.53
CA VAL A 96 -17.67 7.03 -23.25
C VAL A 96 -16.51 6.40 -22.48
N ALA A 97 -15.27 6.67 -22.90
CA ALA A 97 -14.08 6.21 -22.18
C ALA A 97 -14.05 6.73 -20.74
N THR A 98 -14.36 8.01 -20.53
CA THR A 98 -14.46 8.61 -19.19
C THR A 98 -15.52 7.91 -18.34
N THR A 99 -16.71 7.65 -18.87
CA THR A 99 -17.79 6.97 -18.15
C THR A 99 -17.43 5.53 -17.77
N TYR A 100 -16.74 4.79 -18.66
CA TYR A 100 -16.20 3.47 -18.33
C TYR A 100 -15.15 3.55 -17.21
N SER A 101 -14.22 4.51 -17.27
CA SER A 101 -13.21 4.71 -16.22
C SER A 101 -13.85 5.00 -14.85
N ASN A 102 -14.86 5.89 -14.81
CA ASN A 102 -15.60 6.18 -13.58
C ASN A 102 -16.35 4.95 -13.05
N THR A 103 -16.93 4.14 -13.94
CA THR A 103 -17.58 2.87 -13.57
C THR A 103 -16.57 1.87 -13.01
N GLY A 104 -15.37 1.81 -13.58
CA GLY A 104 -14.26 1.01 -13.06
C GLY A 104 -13.85 1.42 -11.64
N GLN A 105 -13.79 2.74 -11.38
CA GLN A 105 -13.52 3.26 -10.03
C GLN A 105 -14.60 2.85 -9.02
N ILE A 106 -15.87 2.90 -9.40
CA ILE A 106 -16.96 2.48 -8.52
C ILE A 106 -16.82 0.99 -8.16
N TYR A 107 -16.55 0.13 -9.15
CA TYR A 107 -16.36 -1.29 -8.90
C TYR A 107 -15.13 -1.59 -8.03
N ASP A 108 -14.02 -0.86 -8.20
CA ASP A 108 -12.85 -0.99 -7.33
C ASP A 108 -13.19 -0.64 -5.87
N HIS A 109 -13.93 0.44 -5.64
CA HIS A 109 -14.42 0.80 -4.31
C HIS A 109 -15.39 -0.22 -3.69
N GLN A 110 -16.16 -0.93 -4.52
CA GLN A 110 -17.02 -2.04 -4.07
C GLN A 110 -16.24 -3.36 -3.87
N GLY A 111 -14.94 -3.41 -4.17
CA GLY A 111 -14.14 -4.65 -4.15
C GLY A 111 -14.44 -5.60 -5.30
N LYS A 112 -15.21 -5.17 -6.31
CA LYS A 112 -15.52 -5.93 -7.53
C LYS A 112 -14.41 -5.77 -8.57
N TYR A 113 -13.22 -6.26 -8.20
CA TYR A 113 -12.00 -5.97 -8.92
C TYR A 113 -11.97 -6.44 -10.38
N ASN A 114 -12.58 -7.58 -10.71
CA ASN A 114 -12.62 -8.06 -12.11
C ASN A 114 -13.52 -7.18 -12.98
N ASP A 115 -14.65 -6.71 -12.44
CA ASP A 115 -15.53 -5.76 -13.12
C ASP A 115 -14.83 -4.41 -13.31
N ALA A 116 -14.08 -3.95 -12.30
CA ALA A 116 -13.27 -2.75 -12.39
C ALA A 116 -12.24 -2.82 -13.53
N ILE A 117 -11.46 -3.92 -13.60
CA ILE A 117 -10.48 -4.15 -14.67
C ILE A 117 -11.17 -4.19 -16.04
N SER A 118 -12.32 -4.87 -16.15
CA SER A 118 -13.10 -4.93 -17.39
C SER A 118 -13.51 -3.53 -17.87
N MET A 119 -14.01 -2.68 -16.98
CA MET A 119 -14.40 -1.31 -17.33
C MET A 119 -13.20 -0.44 -17.69
N TYR A 120 -12.09 -0.52 -16.94
CA TYR A 120 -10.87 0.21 -17.30
C TYR A 120 -10.28 -0.25 -18.63
N ASN A 121 -10.36 -1.53 -18.99
CA ASN A 121 -9.91 -2.01 -20.30
C ASN A 121 -10.78 -1.47 -21.44
N LYS A 122 -12.11 -1.39 -21.26
CA LYS A 122 -12.99 -0.73 -22.24
C LYS A 122 -12.64 0.74 -22.43
N SER A 123 -12.34 1.45 -21.34
CA SER A 123 -11.86 2.83 -21.38
C SER A 123 -10.54 2.93 -22.16
N LEU A 124 -9.56 2.08 -21.79
CA LEU A 124 -8.24 2.02 -22.40
C LEU A 124 -8.29 1.77 -23.91
N GLU A 125 -9.15 0.85 -24.36
CA GLU A 125 -9.33 0.53 -25.79
C GLU A 125 -9.76 1.77 -26.59
N ILE A 126 -10.72 2.53 -26.06
CA ILE A 126 -11.19 3.77 -26.69
C ILE A 126 -10.09 4.82 -26.69
N GLU A 127 -9.40 5.01 -25.56
CA GLU A 127 -8.32 5.98 -25.43
C GLU A 127 -7.17 5.70 -26.41
N LEU A 128 -6.74 4.45 -26.54
CA LEU A 128 -5.70 4.04 -27.48
C LEU A 128 -6.09 4.37 -28.92
N LYS A 129 -7.34 4.09 -29.30
CA LYS A 129 -7.86 4.34 -30.64
C LYS A 129 -7.98 5.83 -30.98
N GLN A 130 -8.33 6.66 -30.00
CA GLN A 130 -8.59 8.09 -30.23
C GLN A 130 -7.34 8.97 -30.05
N LEU A 131 -6.45 8.61 -29.14
CA LEU A 131 -5.38 9.48 -28.66
C LEU A 131 -3.98 8.96 -29.02
N GLY A 132 -3.87 7.70 -29.48
CA GLY A 132 -2.62 7.00 -29.69
C GLY A 132 -1.93 6.60 -28.38
N ASP A 133 -0.88 5.78 -28.47
CA ASP A 133 -0.36 5.00 -27.33
C ASP A 133 0.29 5.81 -26.20
N CYS A 134 0.68 7.06 -26.47
CA CYS A 134 1.46 7.87 -25.55
C CYS A 134 0.66 8.98 -24.83
N HIS A 135 -0.66 8.99 -24.92
CA HIS A 135 -1.46 10.04 -24.28
C HIS A 135 -1.43 9.95 -22.74
N PRO A 136 -1.35 11.06 -21.98
CA PRO A 136 -1.31 11.04 -20.50
C PRO A 136 -2.50 10.35 -19.83
N SER A 137 -3.67 10.32 -20.46
CA SER A 137 -4.86 9.64 -19.92
C SER A 137 -4.69 8.12 -19.91
N ILE A 138 -4.04 7.54 -20.92
CA ILE A 138 -3.69 6.12 -20.99
C ILE A 138 -2.76 5.73 -19.84
N ALA A 139 -1.79 6.59 -19.51
CA ALA A 139 -0.94 6.37 -18.35
C ALA A 139 -1.75 6.35 -17.04
N THR A 140 -2.80 7.16 -16.95
CA THR A 140 -3.70 7.18 -15.79
C THR A 140 -4.49 5.89 -15.71
N THR A 141 -5.07 5.44 -16.83
CA THR A 141 -5.83 4.18 -16.92
C THR A 141 -4.97 2.97 -16.56
N TYR A 142 -3.73 2.88 -17.05
CA TYR A 142 -2.79 1.84 -16.61
C TYR A 142 -2.50 1.91 -15.10
N GLY A 143 -2.34 3.11 -14.54
CA GLY A 143 -2.14 3.28 -13.10
C GLY A 143 -3.34 2.82 -12.26
N ASN A 144 -4.57 3.03 -12.76
CA ASN A 144 -5.78 2.56 -12.12
C ASN A 144 -5.88 1.02 -12.16
N ILE A 145 -5.65 0.41 -13.33
CA ILE A 145 -5.61 -1.05 -13.47
C ILE A 145 -4.56 -1.66 -12.53
N ALA A 146 -3.37 -1.05 -12.45
CA ALA A 146 -2.30 -1.47 -11.55
C ALA A 146 -2.74 -1.45 -10.08
N SER A 147 -3.46 -0.42 -9.67
CA SER A 147 -4.00 -0.30 -8.32
C SER A 147 -5.00 -1.41 -8.01
N VAL A 148 -5.86 -1.77 -8.97
CA VAL A 148 -6.80 -2.89 -8.80
C VAL A 148 -6.05 -4.23 -8.67
N TYR A 149 -5.03 -4.48 -9.49
CA TYR A 149 -4.18 -5.67 -9.35
C TYR A 149 -3.45 -5.72 -8.01
N LEU A 150 -2.96 -4.58 -7.53
CA LEU A 150 -2.36 -4.46 -6.21
C LEU A 150 -3.36 -4.81 -5.09
N ASN A 151 -4.62 -4.35 -5.18
CA ASN A 151 -5.69 -4.71 -4.25
C ASN A 151 -5.99 -6.23 -4.27
N GLN A 152 -5.85 -6.87 -5.44
CA GLN A 152 -5.92 -8.34 -5.59
C GLN A 152 -4.64 -9.07 -5.13
N SER A 153 -3.61 -8.36 -4.66
CA SER A 153 -2.28 -8.89 -4.38
C SER A 153 -1.59 -9.56 -5.59
N LYS A 154 -2.00 -9.24 -6.82
CA LYS A 154 -1.37 -9.65 -8.07
C LYS A 154 -0.23 -8.68 -8.40
N TYR A 155 0.86 -8.83 -7.66
CA TYR A 155 1.95 -7.85 -7.66
C TYR A 155 2.67 -7.73 -9.00
N ASP A 156 2.88 -8.83 -9.72
CA ASP A 156 3.59 -8.79 -11.02
C ASP A 156 2.74 -8.12 -12.11
N ASP A 157 1.43 -8.36 -12.12
CA ASP A 157 0.48 -7.64 -12.99
C ASP A 157 0.44 -6.15 -12.66
N ALA A 158 0.42 -5.79 -11.37
CA ALA A 158 0.48 -4.40 -10.92
C ALA A 158 1.78 -3.71 -11.37
N LEU A 159 2.94 -4.37 -11.23
CA LEU A 159 4.22 -3.84 -11.72
C LEU A 159 4.22 -3.64 -13.23
N SER A 160 3.69 -4.61 -13.99
CA SER A 160 3.57 -4.51 -15.45
C SER A 160 2.79 -3.26 -15.85
N MET A 161 1.62 -3.03 -15.24
CA MET A 161 0.77 -1.88 -15.53
C MET A 161 1.37 -0.54 -15.06
N TYR A 162 1.96 -0.49 -13.86
CA TYR A 162 2.65 0.73 -13.41
C TYR A 162 3.87 1.08 -14.28
N ASN A 163 4.61 0.09 -14.79
CA ASN A 163 5.72 0.33 -15.71
C ASN A 163 5.25 0.91 -17.05
N LYS A 164 4.13 0.41 -17.61
CA LYS A 164 3.51 1.01 -18.81
C LYS A 164 3.10 2.48 -18.56
N SER A 165 2.48 2.75 -17.40
CA SER A 165 2.15 4.13 -16.97
C SER A 165 3.39 5.01 -16.85
N LEU A 166 4.47 4.49 -16.26
CA LEU A 166 5.73 5.20 -16.06
C LEU A 166 6.41 5.53 -17.40
N GLU A 167 6.44 4.59 -18.34
CA GLU A 167 7.02 4.76 -19.66
C GLU A 167 6.36 5.91 -20.42
N ILE A 168 5.02 5.90 -20.49
CA ILE A 168 4.25 6.99 -21.12
C ILE A 168 4.56 8.33 -20.45
N LYS A 169 4.50 8.39 -19.11
CA LYS A 169 4.78 9.64 -18.37
C LYS A 169 6.18 10.16 -18.63
N LYS A 170 7.20 9.29 -18.69
CA LYS A 170 8.58 9.68 -19.01
C LYS A 170 8.75 10.17 -20.45
N SER A 171 7.91 9.70 -21.38
CA SER A 171 7.94 10.16 -22.77
C SER A 171 7.29 11.54 -22.97
N GLN A 172 6.32 11.90 -22.12
CA GLN A 172 5.50 13.10 -22.29
C GLN A 172 5.84 14.24 -21.33
N LEU A 173 6.45 13.94 -20.19
CA LEU A 173 6.66 14.88 -19.09
C LEU A 173 8.15 15.04 -18.80
N ASP A 174 8.52 16.20 -18.24
CA ASP A 174 9.85 16.40 -17.65
C ASP A 174 10.14 15.28 -16.63
N GLU A 175 11.38 14.81 -16.59
CA GLU A 175 11.81 13.72 -15.69
C GLU A 175 11.53 14.02 -14.21
N ASN A 176 11.42 15.30 -13.84
CA ASN A 176 11.14 15.75 -12.50
C ASN A 176 9.64 15.99 -12.25
N HIS A 177 8.75 15.64 -13.19
CA HIS A 177 7.33 15.86 -13.00
C HIS A 177 6.79 15.03 -11.81
N PRO A 178 6.04 15.61 -10.85
CA PRO A 178 5.56 14.90 -9.66
C PRO A 178 4.76 13.62 -9.93
N SER A 179 4.07 13.51 -11.06
CA SER A 179 3.32 12.30 -11.45
C SER A 179 4.23 11.09 -11.74
N ILE A 180 5.48 11.32 -12.18
CA ILE A 180 6.51 10.27 -12.33
C ILE A 180 6.90 9.75 -10.94
N ALA A 181 7.15 10.66 -9.99
CA ALA A 181 7.45 10.32 -8.61
C ALA A 181 6.32 9.54 -7.92
N THR A 182 5.06 9.89 -8.18
CA THR A 182 3.91 9.12 -7.70
C THR A 182 3.93 7.69 -8.23
N THR A 183 4.30 7.51 -9.49
CA THR A 183 4.39 6.18 -10.11
C THR A 183 5.54 5.38 -9.51
N TYR A 184 6.73 5.98 -9.30
CA TYR A 184 7.82 5.33 -8.57
C TYR A 184 7.42 4.93 -7.15
N ASN A 185 6.73 5.81 -6.41
CA ASN A 185 6.26 5.49 -5.07
C ASN A 185 5.30 4.28 -5.07
N ASN A 186 4.40 4.19 -6.05
CA ASN A 186 3.48 3.05 -6.16
C ASN A 186 4.22 1.76 -6.50
N ILE A 187 5.17 1.79 -7.43
CA ILE A 187 6.04 0.64 -7.75
C ILE A 187 6.82 0.20 -6.50
N GLY A 188 7.38 1.15 -5.75
CA GLY A 188 8.07 0.88 -4.48
C GLY A 188 7.17 0.20 -3.46
N PHE A 189 5.89 0.59 -3.40
CA PHE A 189 4.91 -0.06 -2.55
C PHE A 189 4.61 -1.50 -2.97
N VAL A 190 4.54 -1.78 -4.27
CA VAL A 190 4.38 -3.16 -4.77
C VAL A 190 5.58 -4.02 -4.37
N TYR A 191 6.81 -3.53 -4.56
CA TYR A 191 8.02 -4.26 -4.14
C TYR A 191 8.07 -4.48 -2.62
N ASP A 192 7.67 -3.49 -1.84
CA ASP A 192 7.59 -3.60 -0.39
C ASP A 192 6.59 -4.68 0.07
N LYS A 193 5.45 -4.83 -0.64
CA LYS A 193 4.49 -5.93 -0.41
C LYS A 193 5.07 -7.29 -0.79
N GLN A 194 5.90 -7.35 -1.83
CA GLN A 194 6.67 -8.55 -2.20
C GLN A 194 7.86 -8.83 -1.25
N LYS A 195 8.12 -8.00 -0.24
CA LYS A 195 9.31 -8.04 0.63
C LYS A 195 10.64 -7.85 -0.11
N LYS A 196 10.59 -7.30 -1.33
CA LYS A 196 11.74 -6.90 -2.14
C LYS A 196 12.21 -5.52 -1.71
N TYR A 197 12.82 -5.47 -0.53
CA TYR A 197 13.04 -4.22 0.20
C TYR A 197 14.07 -3.29 -0.47
N ASP A 198 15.06 -3.83 -1.17
CA ASP A 198 16.08 -3.01 -1.83
C ASP A 198 15.53 -2.35 -3.09
N GLU A 199 14.72 -3.08 -3.86
CA GLU A 199 13.98 -2.55 -4.99
C GLU A 199 12.95 -1.49 -4.53
N ALA A 200 12.26 -1.74 -3.42
CA ALA A 200 11.36 -0.77 -2.82
C ALA A 200 12.08 0.54 -2.43
N LEU A 201 13.20 0.44 -1.72
CA LEU A 201 14.00 1.61 -1.33
C LEU A 201 14.52 2.38 -2.55
N SER A 202 14.99 1.67 -3.59
CA SER A 202 15.43 2.30 -4.85
C SER A 202 14.31 3.12 -5.50
N MET A 203 13.09 2.59 -5.55
CA MET A 203 11.95 3.32 -6.12
C MET A 203 11.49 4.48 -5.24
N TYR A 204 11.44 4.30 -3.92
CA TYR A 204 11.09 5.40 -3.01
C TYR A 204 12.14 6.51 -3.02
N ASP A 205 13.42 6.19 -3.19
CA ASP A 205 14.48 7.17 -3.32
C ASP A 205 14.32 8.02 -4.58
N LYS A 206 14.08 7.38 -5.74
CA LYS A 206 13.74 8.09 -6.99
C LYS A 206 12.53 9.02 -6.82
N ALA A 207 11.47 8.55 -6.15
CA ALA A 207 10.29 9.36 -5.88
C ALA A 207 10.63 10.55 -4.98
N SER A 208 11.38 10.33 -3.90
CA SER A 208 11.76 11.37 -2.93
C SER A 208 12.61 12.45 -3.57
N GLN A 209 13.61 12.10 -4.39
CA GLN A 209 14.45 13.06 -5.11
C GLN A 209 13.62 14.00 -5.99
N VAL A 210 12.68 13.45 -6.76
CA VAL A 210 11.79 14.24 -7.63
C VAL A 210 10.86 15.13 -6.80
N TYR A 211 10.21 14.60 -5.75
CA TYR A 211 9.34 15.39 -4.88
C TYR A 211 10.09 16.52 -4.18
N LEU A 212 11.30 16.26 -3.70
CA LEU A 212 12.15 17.28 -3.06
C LEU A 212 12.50 18.41 -4.03
N LYS A 213 12.87 18.06 -5.26
CA LYS A 213 13.26 19.04 -6.28
C LYS A 213 12.08 19.91 -6.73
N THR A 214 10.87 19.35 -6.78
CA THR A 214 9.70 20.04 -7.38
C THR A 214 8.69 20.60 -6.39
N LEU A 215 8.46 19.90 -5.28
CA LEU A 215 7.47 20.27 -4.26
C LEU A 215 8.13 20.76 -2.97
N GLY A 216 9.44 20.55 -2.82
CA GLY A 216 10.20 20.92 -1.65
C GLY A 216 10.02 19.97 -0.46
N ASN A 217 10.60 20.36 0.67
CA ASN A 217 10.61 19.57 1.91
C ASN A 217 9.24 19.49 2.58
N ASN A 218 8.39 20.52 2.45
CA ASN A 218 7.15 20.69 3.23
C ASN A 218 5.92 20.36 2.38
N HIS A 219 5.90 19.17 1.77
CA HIS A 219 4.79 18.71 0.94
C HIS A 219 4.32 17.31 1.37
N PRO A 220 3.00 17.00 1.33
CA PRO A 220 2.48 15.70 1.77
C PRO A 220 3.12 14.51 1.07
N ASN A 221 3.39 14.63 -0.23
CA ASN A 221 4.03 13.56 -1.00
C ASN A 221 5.50 13.35 -0.61
N THR A 222 6.23 14.43 -0.29
CA THR A 222 7.60 14.33 0.22
C THR A 222 7.61 13.61 1.56
N ALA A 223 6.73 14.01 2.49
CA ALA A 223 6.57 13.34 3.78
C ALA A 223 6.20 11.85 3.62
N LEU A 224 5.27 11.54 2.71
CA LEU A 224 4.86 10.18 2.41
C LEU A 224 6.04 9.32 1.94
N SER A 225 6.88 9.85 1.04
CA SER A 225 8.05 9.13 0.53
C SER A 225 9.03 8.76 1.65
N PHE A 226 9.34 9.71 2.55
CA PHE A 226 10.18 9.45 3.72
C PHE A 226 9.58 8.40 4.64
N ARG A 227 8.29 8.50 4.93
CA ARG A 227 7.61 7.51 5.77
C ARG A 227 7.65 6.11 5.15
N ASN A 228 7.49 6.00 3.84
CA ASN A 228 7.57 4.72 3.15
C ASN A 228 8.99 4.12 3.24
N GLN A 229 10.04 4.94 3.05
CA GLN A 229 11.43 4.52 3.29
C GLN A 229 11.66 4.06 4.74
N ALA A 230 11.13 4.82 5.71
CA ALA A 230 11.21 4.45 7.12
C ALA A 230 10.58 3.09 7.41
N HIS A 231 9.42 2.80 6.81
CA HIS A 231 8.72 1.52 6.97
C HIS A 231 9.52 0.35 6.40
N VAL A 232 10.21 0.55 5.28
CA VAL A 232 11.07 -0.49 4.69
C VAL A 232 12.31 -0.70 5.56
N HIS A 233 12.97 0.38 6.00
CA HIS A 233 14.11 0.28 6.91
C HIS A 233 13.76 -0.42 8.22
N TYR A 234 12.58 -0.15 8.79
CA TYR A 234 12.07 -0.85 9.96
C TYR A 234 11.97 -2.37 9.70
N ARG A 235 11.40 -2.78 8.56
CA ARG A 235 11.27 -4.20 8.18
C ARG A 235 12.60 -4.88 7.91
N LYS A 236 13.62 -4.13 7.44
CA LYS A 236 15.00 -4.60 7.34
C LYS A 236 15.74 -4.63 8.69
N SER A 237 15.10 -4.26 9.80
CA SER A 237 15.73 -4.05 11.12
C SER A 237 16.82 -2.98 11.14
N ASN A 238 16.85 -2.09 10.14
CA ASN A 238 17.73 -0.93 10.08
C ASN A 238 17.11 0.23 10.86
N TYR A 239 16.95 0.04 12.18
CA TYR A 239 16.15 0.94 13.03
C TYR A 239 16.68 2.38 13.09
N ASP A 240 17.99 2.60 12.99
CA ASP A 240 18.57 3.95 12.96
C ASP A 240 18.13 4.73 11.71
N GLN A 241 18.19 4.08 10.54
CA GLN A 241 17.69 4.68 9.30
C GLN A 241 16.18 4.86 9.33
N ALA A 242 15.43 3.91 9.90
CA ALA A 242 13.99 4.04 10.06
C ALA A 242 13.63 5.30 10.87
N ILE A 243 14.29 5.52 12.01
CA ILE A 243 14.08 6.70 12.85
C ILE A 243 14.40 7.99 12.08
N LEU A 244 15.55 8.06 11.40
CA LEU A 244 15.95 9.21 10.60
C LEU A 244 14.87 9.61 9.57
N PHE A 245 14.32 8.64 8.84
CA PHE A 245 13.29 8.91 7.84
C PHE A 245 11.92 9.23 8.46
N TYR A 246 11.57 8.64 9.61
CA TYR A 246 10.38 9.05 10.35
C TYR A 246 10.50 10.51 10.83
N GLU A 247 11.67 10.92 11.33
CA GLU A 247 11.93 12.30 11.76
C GLU A 247 11.80 13.27 10.58
N LYS A 248 12.39 12.95 9.41
CA LYS A 248 12.20 13.76 8.18
C LYS A 248 10.72 13.90 7.81
N SER A 249 9.95 12.82 7.88
CA SER A 249 8.51 12.86 7.63
C SER A 249 7.76 13.71 8.66
N ILE A 250 8.13 13.65 9.94
CA ILE A 250 7.53 14.45 11.01
C ILE A 250 7.79 15.92 10.76
N THR A 251 9.05 16.32 10.53
CA THR A 251 9.41 17.72 10.26
C THR A 251 8.63 18.29 9.09
N SER A 252 8.52 17.54 7.98
CA SER A 252 7.74 17.93 6.81
C SER A 252 6.26 18.18 7.13
N LEU A 253 5.64 17.26 7.88
CA LEU A 253 4.23 17.36 8.27
C LEU A 253 3.98 18.45 9.32
N SER A 254 4.87 18.61 10.30
CA SER A 254 4.78 19.65 11.33
C SER A 254 4.80 21.04 10.69
N ASN A 255 5.67 21.25 9.71
CA ASN A 255 5.74 22.52 8.99
C ASN A 255 4.48 22.81 8.15
N LEU A 256 3.78 21.78 7.69
CA LEU A 256 2.64 21.92 6.79
C LEU A 256 1.29 22.03 7.53
N TYR A 257 1.12 21.24 8.59
CA TYR A 257 -0.16 21.06 9.27
C TYR A 257 -0.10 21.34 10.77
N GLY A 258 1.08 21.66 11.31
CA GLY A 258 1.33 21.75 12.75
C GLY A 258 1.52 20.38 13.41
N GLU A 259 1.89 20.40 14.69
CA GLU A 259 2.25 19.20 15.48
C GLU A 259 1.09 18.23 15.74
N SER A 260 -0.16 18.67 15.57
CA SER A 260 -1.36 17.87 15.86
C SER A 260 -1.79 16.93 14.74
N HIS A 261 -1.09 16.94 13.59
CA HIS A 261 -1.47 16.11 12.46
C HIS A 261 -1.38 14.60 12.80
N PRO A 262 -2.43 13.79 12.56
CA PRO A 262 -2.49 12.39 13.01
C PRO A 262 -1.33 11.50 12.54
N GLN A 263 -0.75 11.81 11.38
CA GLN A 263 0.37 11.04 10.85
C GLN A 263 1.68 11.30 11.62
N ILE A 264 1.83 12.46 12.28
CA ILE A 264 2.95 12.75 13.17
C ILE A 264 2.91 11.82 14.38
N ALA A 265 1.74 11.69 15.03
CA ALA A 265 1.55 10.80 16.16
C ALA A 265 1.90 9.34 15.80
N ARG A 266 1.41 8.86 14.64
CA ARG A 266 1.75 7.51 14.13
C ARG A 266 3.25 7.32 13.87
N ALA A 267 3.92 8.34 13.31
CA ALA A 267 5.36 8.29 13.08
C ALA A 267 6.15 8.27 14.40
N LYS A 268 5.75 9.08 15.39
CA LYS A 268 6.34 9.08 16.74
C LYS A 268 6.18 7.72 17.43
N GLU A 269 5.01 7.09 17.31
CA GLU A 269 4.79 5.72 17.81
C GLU A 269 5.74 4.71 17.16
N LYS A 270 5.94 4.81 15.84
CA LYS A 270 6.88 3.94 15.12
C LYS A 270 8.33 4.16 15.55
N ILE A 271 8.75 5.40 15.84
CA ILE A 271 10.06 5.70 16.41
C ILE A 271 10.22 5.01 17.78
N THR A 272 9.22 5.06 18.65
CA THR A 272 9.22 4.33 19.93
C THR A 272 9.38 2.82 19.71
N GLN A 273 8.66 2.25 18.74
CA GLN A 273 8.82 0.83 18.38
C GLN A 273 10.26 0.52 17.92
N CYS A 274 10.86 1.37 17.08
CA CYS A 274 12.26 1.22 16.66
C CYS A 274 13.22 1.22 17.86
N ASN A 275 13.06 2.17 18.78
CA ASN A 275 13.90 2.27 19.98
C ASN A 275 13.78 1.05 20.90
N ASN A 276 12.57 0.53 21.08
CA ASN A 276 12.34 -0.69 21.86
C ASN A 276 13.05 -1.89 21.22
N GLN A 277 12.99 -2.05 19.90
CA GLN A 277 13.69 -3.14 19.20
C GLN A 277 15.21 -2.99 19.30
N LYS A 278 15.74 -1.77 19.17
CA LYS A 278 17.17 -1.50 19.39
C LYS A 278 17.61 -1.89 20.79
N GLN A 279 16.84 -1.54 21.82
CA GLN A 279 17.15 -1.91 23.19
C GLN A 279 17.10 -3.44 23.39
N LYS A 280 16.11 -4.12 22.80
CA LYS A 280 16.01 -5.58 22.82
C LYS A 280 17.24 -6.22 22.17
N ASN A 281 17.65 -5.73 21.00
CA ASN A 281 18.84 -6.22 20.28
C ASN A 281 20.13 -5.98 21.06
N ARG A 282 20.28 -4.81 21.71
CA ARG A 282 21.42 -4.52 22.60
C ARG A 282 21.47 -5.46 23.80
N LYS A 283 20.34 -5.70 24.45
CA LYS A 283 20.25 -6.66 25.56
C LYS A 283 20.61 -8.07 25.11
N ALA A 284 20.12 -8.51 23.96
CA ALA A 284 20.46 -9.81 23.38
C ALA A 284 21.96 -9.93 23.06
N ALA A 285 22.58 -8.89 22.53
CA ALA A 285 24.01 -8.86 22.23
C ALA A 285 24.91 -8.77 23.48
N ALA A 286 24.39 -8.21 24.58
CA ALA A 286 25.11 -8.07 25.85
C ALA A 286 25.08 -9.34 26.72
N ILE A 287 24.26 -10.35 26.37
CA ILE A 287 24.29 -11.66 27.03
C ILE A 287 25.59 -12.34 26.62
N PRO A 288 26.52 -12.62 27.55
CA PRO A 288 27.78 -13.27 27.21
C PRO A 288 27.48 -14.67 26.67
N GLN A 289 28.05 -15.00 25.51
CA GLN A 289 28.14 -16.40 25.06
C GLN A 289 29.07 -17.14 26.03
N THR A 290 28.54 -17.63 27.14
CA THR A 290 29.30 -18.43 28.09
C THR A 290 29.44 -19.84 27.53
N SER A 291 30.53 -20.07 26.81
CA SER A 291 30.98 -21.43 26.53
C SER A 291 31.62 -22.00 27.79
N LYS A 292 30.88 -22.82 28.53
CA LYS A 292 31.43 -23.51 29.70
C LYS A 292 31.97 -24.86 29.26
N MET A 293 33.29 -25.02 29.29
CA MET A 293 33.95 -26.29 29.03
C MET A 293 33.86 -27.15 30.29
N ILE A 294 33.06 -28.21 30.25
CA ILE A 294 32.92 -29.14 31.38
C ILE A 294 33.81 -30.36 31.11
N HIS A 295 34.86 -30.55 31.92
CA HIS A 295 35.62 -31.79 31.95
C HIS A 295 34.93 -32.78 32.90
N LEU A 296 34.31 -33.81 32.36
CA LEU A 296 33.83 -34.93 33.15
C LEU A 296 34.89 -36.04 33.12
N PRO A 297 35.51 -36.40 34.26
CA PRO A 297 36.38 -37.57 34.33
C PRO A 297 35.51 -38.83 34.22
N ILE A 298 35.73 -39.63 33.19
CA ILE A 298 35.11 -40.94 33.06
C ILE A 298 36.12 -41.96 33.58
N GLN A 299 35.92 -42.43 34.82
CA GLN A 299 36.62 -43.63 35.30
C GLN A 299 35.88 -44.85 34.79
N ASN A 300 36.50 -45.56 33.85
CA ASN A 300 36.15 -46.92 33.50
C ASN A 300 37.46 -47.70 33.45
N ASP A 301 37.47 -48.93 33.99
CA ASP A 301 38.66 -49.68 34.45
C ASP A 301 39.79 -49.92 33.44
N LYS A 302 39.77 -49.37 32.21
CA LYS A 302 40.89 -49.45 31.27
C LYS A 302 41.20 -48.21 30.43
N ILE A 303 40.46 -47.09 30.51
CA ILE A 303 40.78 -45.90 29.69
C ILE A 303 40.38 -44.60 30.40
N ASN A 304 41.36 -43.75 30.73
CA ASN A 304 41.13 -42.34 31.07
C ASN A 304 40.77 -41.57 29.79
N GLN A 305 39.50 -41.25 29.59
CA GLN A 305 39.05 -40.33 28.55
C GLN A 305 38.36 -39.11 29.16
N SER A 306 38.69 -37.93 28.66
CA SER A 306 38.02 -36.67 28.96
C SER A 306 36.94 -36.40 27.90
N LEU A 307 35.69 -36.27 28.33
CA LEU A 307 34.61 -35.81 27.44
C LEU A 307 34.58 -34.28 27.51
N ILE A 308 34.85 -33.61 26.39
CA ILE A 308 34.72 -32.16 26.26
C ILE A 308 33.33 -31.86 25.72
N ILE A 309 32.48 -31.25 26.56
CA ILE A 309 31.17 -30.76 26.16
C ILE A 309 31.24 -29.24 26.11
N ASN A 310 31.06 -28.67 24.91
CA ASN A 310 30.86 -27.23 24.75
C ASN A 310 29.36 -26.95 24.78
N LEU A 311 28.91 -26.36 25.89
CA LEU A 311 27.56 -25.84 26.01
C LEU A 311 27.59 -24.38 25.59
N SER A 312 26.97 -24.05 24.45
CA SER A 312 26.70 -22.67 24.06
C SER A 312 25.22 -22.38 24.27
N THR A 313 24.92 -21.36 25.08
CA THR A 313 23.55 -20.89 25.27
C THR A 313 23.26 -19.76 24.28
N SER A 314 22.28 -19.95 23.39
CA SER A 314 21.70 -18.85 22.60
C SER A 314 20.26 -18.66 23.03
N THR A 315 20.02 -17.73 23.95
CA THR A 315 18.72 -17.59 24.64
C THR A 315 17.74 -16.66 23.94
N SER A 316 17.67 -16.67 22.60
CA SER A 316 16.55 -16.01 21.90
C SER A 316 15.28 -16.87 21.86
N GLU A 317 15.38 -18.20 21.99
CA GLU A 317 14.24 -19.14 21.98
C GLU A 317 14.36 -20.30 23.00
N GLY A 318 15.32 -20.25 23.93
CA GLY A 318 15.52 -21.34 24.90
C GLY A 318 16.10 -22.63 24.29
N ASN A 319 16.52 -22.61 23.03
CA ASN A 319 17.20 -23.73 22.37
C ASN A 319 18.68 -23.76 22.77
N PHE A 320 19.11 -24.88 23.36
CA PHE A 320 20.51 -25.18 23.64
C PHE A 320 21.10 -25.96 22.46
N CYS A 321 22.15 -25.43 21.83
CA CYS A 321 22.96 -26.19 20.89
C CYS A 321 24.11 -26.85 21.64
N ILE A 322 24.12 -28.18 21.67
CA ILE A 322 25.23 -28.98 22.20
C ILE A 322 26.04 -29.47 21.00
N CYS A 323 27.24 -28.91 20.81
CA CYS A 323 28.16 -29.36 19.77
C CYS A 323 29.21 -30.27 20.41
N MET A 324 29.12 -31.59 20.15
CA MET A 324 30.06 -32.58 20.69
C MET A 324 31.11 -32.93 19.63
N GLN A 325 32.39 -32.86 20.00
CA GLN A 325 33.51 -33.19 19.10
C GLN A 325 33.95 -34.66 19.16
N ASN A 326 33.25 -35.55 19.88
CA ASN A 326 33.75 -36.91 20.13
C ASN A 326 33.10 -37.99 19.24
N ARG A 327 33.92 -38.78 18.54
CA ARG A 327 33.51 -39.81 17.53
C ARG A 327 33.22 -41.20 18.12
N ASN A 328 32.79 -41.33 19.39
CA ASN A 328 32.64 -42.64 20.03
C ASN A 328 31.22 -42.89 20.59
N LEU A 329 30.52 -43.90 20.04
CA LEU A 329 29.11 -44.19 20.34
C LEU A 329 28.83 -44.58 21.80
N SER A 330 29.82 -45.13 22.51
CA SER A 330 29.70 -45.55 23.92
C SER A 330 29.54 -44.37 24.90
N ALA A 331 29.90 -43.15 24.51
CA ALA A 331 29.68 -41.93 25.30
C ALA A 331 28.20 -41.52 25.37
N ILE A 332 27.36 -41.99 24.44
CA ILE A 332 25.94 -41.61 24.34
C ILE A 332 25.08 -42.18 25.48
N GLN A 333 25.40 -43.37 26.02
CA GLN A 333 24.65 -43.94 27.15
C GLN A 333 24.89 -43.19 28.47
N TYR A 334 26.06 -42.55 28.63
CA TYR A 334 26.39 -41.77 29.83
C TYR A 334 25.71 -40.40 29.86
N LEU A 335 25.30 -39.86 28.70
CA LEU A 335 24.55 -38.60 28.61
C LEU A 335 23.26 -38.62 29.42
N HIS A 336 22.55 -39.75 29.49
CA HIS A 336 21.30 -39.87 30.24
C HIS A 336 21.48 -39.64 31.76
N LYS A 337 22.67 -39.92 32.31
CA LYS A 337 23.00 -39.68 33.72
C LYS A 337 23.48 -38.25 34.00
N VAL A 338 24.20 -37.63 33.06
CA VAL A 338 24.71 -36.25 33.21
C VAL A 338 23.56 -35.24 33.20
N PHE A 339 22.50 -35.48 32.43
CA PHE A 339 21.32 -34.61 32.39
C PHE A 339 20.55 -34.54 33.73
N LEU A 340 20.58 -35.61 34.54
CA LEU A 340 19.96 -35.65 35.88
C LEU A 340 20.70 -34.79 36.93
N CYS A 341 21.96 -34.41 36.70
CA CYS A 341 22.72 -33.57 37.63
C CYS A 341 22.55 -32.06 37.40
N ILE A 342 21.93 -31.65 36.28
CA ILE A 342 21.65 -30.23 35.96
C ILE A 342 20.28 -29.80 36.55
N ASP A 343 19.62 -30.69 37.29
CA ASP A 343 18.27 -30.49 37.84
C ASP A 343 18.14 -29.41 38.94
N ASN A 344 19.24 -28.84 39.47
CA ASN A 344 19.14 -28.01 40.67
C ASN A 344 19.02 -26.49 40.46
N GLU A 345 19.06 -25.94 39.23
CA GLU A 345 18.90 -24.46 39.06
C GLU A 345 18.11 -23.96 37.83
N ASN A 346 17.49 -24.79 36.97
CA ASN A 346 16.66 -24.29 35.85
C ASN A 346 15.51 -25.24 35.46
N ASP A 347 14.43 -25.17 36.24
CA ASP A 347 13.35 -26.17 36.35
C ASP A 347 12.41 -26.30 35.13
N LEU A 348 12.45 -25.37 34.17
CA LEU A 348 11.50 -25.36 33.03
C LEU A 348 12.06 -25.97 31.74
N ILE A 349 13.38 -26.09 31.61
CA ILE A 349 14.05 -26.44 30.34
C ILE A 349 14.34 -27.95 30.25
N CYS A 350 14.60 -28.62 31.38
CA CYS A 350 14.89 -30.06 31.42
C CYS A 350 13.67 -30.96 31.10
N LYS A 351 12.44 -30.49 31.33
CA LYS A 351 11.22 -31.29 31.11
C LYS A 351 10.99 -31.61 29.63
N ASN A 352 11.21 -30.65 28.72
CA ASN A 352 10.97 -30.83 27.29
C ASN A 352 11.99 -31.75 26.60
N ILE A 353 13.27 -31.68 27.02
CA ILE A 353 14.35 -32.48 26.43
C ILE A 353 14.27 -33.95 26.88
N THR A 354 13.89 -34.19 28.15
CA THR A 354 13.67 -35.55 28.68
C THR A 354 12.48 -36.24 28.00
N GLN A 355 11.44 -35.48 27.64
CA GLN A 355 10.27 -35.98 26.93
C GLN A 355 10.59 -36.32 25.47
N TYR A 356 11.42 -35.51 24.79
CA TYR A 356 11.91 -35.77 23.44
C TYR A 356 12.82 -37.01 23.36
N ALA A 357 13.69 -37.22 24.36
CA ALA A 357 14.55 -38.39 24.45
C ALA A 357 13.78 -39.70 24.72
N ARG A 358 12.64 -39.63 25.44
CA ARG A 358 11.75 -40.79 25.64
C ARG A 358 10.96 -41.16 24.38
N GLN A 359 10.58 -40.20 23.55
CA GLN A 359 9.82 -40.46 22.32
C GLN A 359 10.65 -41.12 21.21
N LYS A 360 11.97 -40.97 21.21
CA LYS A 360 12.87 -41.62 20.23
C LYS A 360 13.32 -43.04 20.62
N LYS A 361 12.74 -43.61 21.68
CA LYS A 361 13.10 -44.95 22.20
C LYS A 361 12.07 -46.04 21.90
N ASN A 362 11.06 -45.77 21.08
CA ASN A 362 10.16 -46.76 20.50
C ASN A 362 10.42 -46.90 19.00
#